data_AF-A0A381XM92-F1
#
_entry.id   AF-A0A381XM92-F1
#
_cell.length_a   1.000
_cell.length_b   1.000
_cell.length_c   1.000
_cell.angle_alpha   90.00
_cell.angle_beta   90.00
_cell.angle_gamma   90.00
#
_symmetry.space_group_name_H-M   'P 1'
#
loop_
_entity.id
_entity.type
_entity.pdbx_description
1 polymer ?
#
loop_
_entity_poly.entity_id
_entity_poly.type
_entity_poly.pdbx_seq_one_letter_code
_entity_poly.pdbx_strand_id
1 'polypeptide(L)'
;MSQPSPINITFLQTSILQESENEAIQKLDPNFYESLSKYIGDLKNEEREGVEDKIKNSLLSMVTNIASLLLKLRLEKAISTGSDQSTLLDEEKYILDSQKEMEERKDIILSGILSGKTKLLESTTKNQKPQDD
;
A
#
# COMPACT_ATOMS: atom_id res chain seq x y z
N MET A 1 14.56 -3.92 23.35
CA MET A 1 13.61 -4.40 22.33
C MET A 1 12.22 -4.16 22.88
N SER A 2 11.55 -3.08 22.45
CA SER A 2 10.16 -2.84 22.84
C SER A 2 9.30 -3.87 22.13
N GLN A 3 8.46 -4.61 22.87
CA GLN A 3 7.43 -5.44 22.29
C GLN A 3 6.60 -4.57 21.32
N PRO A 4 6.35 -5.00 20.07
CA PRO A 4 5.45 -4.27 19.20
C PRO A 4 4.12 -4.16 19.93
N SER A 5 3.63 -2.93 20.12
CA SER A 5 2.30 -2.73 20.69
C SER A 5 1.32 -3.54 19.84
N PRO A 6 0.55 -4.47 20.42
CA PRO A 6 -0.30 -5.34 19.64
C PRO A 6 -1.28 -4.48 18.84
N ILE A 7 -1.26 -4.62 17.51
CA ILE A 7 -2.20 -3.95 16.64
C ILE A 7 -3.61 -4.26 17.15
N ASN A 8 -4.38 -3.20 17.33
CA ASN A 8 -5.76 -3.25 17.77
C ASN A 8 -6.53 -2.09 17.13
N ILE A 9 -7.86 -2.11 17.26
CA ILE A 9 -8.71 -1.12 16.62
C ILE A 9 -8.43 0.31 17.06
N THR A 10 -8.15 0.54 18.35
CA THR A 10 -7.87 1.89 18.88
C THR A 10 -6.57 2.46 18.31
N PHE A 11 -5.54 1.63 18.21
CA PHE A 11 -4.29 1.99 17.55
C PHE A 11 -4.53 2.35 16.08
N LEU A 12 -5.24 1.50 15.34
CA LEU A 12 -5.54 1.74 13.92
C LEU A 12 -6.36 3.01 13.68
N GLN A 13 -7.37 3.27 14.52
CA GLN A 13 -8.15 4.51 14.49
C GLN A 13 -7.29 5.73 14.78
N THR A 14 -6.38 5.64 15.74
CA THR A 14 -5.45 6.73 16.05
C THR A 14 -4.50 6.98 14.88
N SER A 15 -3.93 5.94 14.30
CA SER A 15 -3.00 6.03 13.19
C SER A 15 -3.63 6.67 11.95
N ILE A 16 -4.85 6.29 11.58
CA ILE A 16 -5.53 6.88 10.41
C ILE A 16 -5.94 8.34 10.65
N LEU A 17 -6.35 8.70 11.87
CA LEU A 17 -6.64 10.10 12.22
C LEU A 17 -5.37 10.95 12.13
N GLN A 18 -4.29 10.51 12.76
CA GLN A 18 -2.99 11.20 12.68
C GLN A 18 -2.48 11.31 11.25
N GLU A 19 -2.63 10.24 10.45
CA GLU A 19 -2.29 10.28 9.04
C GLU A 19 -3.19 11.28 8.29
N SER A 20 -4.46 11.45 8.63
CA SER A 20 -5.32 12.41 7.94
C SER A 20 -5.08 13.87 8.33
N GLU A 21 -4.71 14.14 9.58
CA GLU A 21 -4.64 15.50 10.13
C GLU A 21 -3.28 16.17 9.90
N ASN A 22 -2.22 15.40 9.66
CA ASN A 22 -0.88 15.91 9.45
C ASN A 22 -0.52 15.95 7.97
N GLU A 23 0.18 16.99 7.51
CA GLU A 23 0.65 17.05 6.12
C GLU A 23 1.75 16.02 5.84
N ALA A 24 2.68 15.82 6.79
CA ALA A 24 3.75 14.85 6.67
C ALA A 24 3.25 13.40 6.84
N ILE A 25 3.93 12.46 6.18
CA ILE A 25 3.69 11.03 6.34
C ILE A 25 4.11 10.61 7.75
N GLN A 26 3.20 9.98 8.48
CA GLN A 26 3.47 9.59 9.87
C GLN A 26 4.44 8.40 9.93
N LYS A 27 5.25 8.30 10.98
CA LYS A 27 6.15 7.15 11.14
C LYS A 27 5.36 5.95 11.64
N LEU A 28 5.43 4.84 10.89
CA LEU A 28 4.90 3.54 11.31
C LEU A 28 6.03 2.58 11.65
N ASP A 29 5.67 1.50 12.34
CA ASP A 29 6.59 0.38 12.55
C ASP A 29 6.95 -0.27 11.19
N PRO A 30 8.21 -0.64 10.94
CA PRO A 30 8.62 -1.29 9.69
C PRO A 30 7.78 -2.53 9.34
N ASN A 31 7.32 -3.28 10.34
CA ASN A 31 6.54 -4.50 10.16
C ASN A 31 5.03 -4.23 10.33
N PHE A 32 4.57 -2.99 10.15
CA PHE A 32 3.18 -2.61 10.37
C PHE A 32 2.21 -3.42 9.50
N TYR A 33 2.47 -3.56 8.19
CA TYR A 33 1.58 -4.31 7.31
C TYR A 33 1.57 -5.81 7.60
N GLU A 34 2.72 -6.39 7.94
CA GLU A 34 2.80 -7.79 8.40
C GLU A 34 1.98 -8.00 9.68
N SER A 35 2.16 -7.13 10.67
CA SER A 35 1.43 -7.18 11.93
C SER A 35 -0.07 -6.98 11.73
N LEU A 36 -0.48 -6.12 10.80
CA LEU A 36 -1.88 -5.85 10.49
C LEU A 36 -2.52 -7.03 9.78
N SER A 37 -1.79 -7.64 8.84
CA SER A 37 -2.18 -8.88 8.18
C SER A 37 -2.42 -10.01 9.20
N LYS A 38 -1.49 -10.18 10.14
CA LYS A 38 -1.64 -11.14 11.24
C LYS A 38 -2.89 -10.87 12.07
N TYR A 39 -3.09 -9.64 12.51
CA TYR A 39 -4.28 -9.25 13.30
C TYR A 39 -5.60 -9.51 12.55
N ILE A 40 -5.67 -9.19 11.26
CA ILE A 40 -6.83 -9.49 10.41
C ILE A 40 -7.03 -11.00 10.25
N GLY A 41 -5.94 -11.76 10.10
CA GLY A 41 -5.96 -13.22 10.02
C GLY A 41 -6.51 -13.85 11.30
N ASP A 42 -6.02 -13.41 12.45
CA ASP A 42 -6.48 -13.85 13.76
C ASP A 42 -7.99 -13.58 13.94
N LEU A 43 -8.46 -12.37 13.58
CA LEU A 43 -9.89 -12.01 13.60
C LEU A 43 -10.76 -12.86 12.66
N LYS A 44 -10.25 -13.21 11.47
CA LYS A 44 -10.97 -14.05 10.51
C LYS A 44 -11.13 -15.49 10.98
N ASN A 45 -10.08 -16.02 11.62
CA ASN A 45 -10.02 -17.41 12.05
C ASN A 45 -10.67 -17.65 13.42
N GLU A 46 -11.02 -16.58 14.14
CA GLU A 46 -11.70 -16.69 15.42
C GLU A 46 -13.16 -17.17 15.22
N GLU A 47 -13.45 -18.38 15.69
CA GLU A 47 -14.80 -18.96 15.68
C GLU A 47 -15.65 -18.30 16.76
N ARG A 48 -16.79 -17.72 16.34
CA ARG A 48 -17.80 -17.13 17.22
C ARG A 48 -19.18 -17.44 16.67
N GLU A 49 -20.20 -17.38 17.52
CA GLU A 49 -21.58 -17.68 17.13
C GLU A 49 -22.55 -16.55 17.50
N GLY A 50 -23.72 -16.54 16.86
CA GLY A 50 -24.82 -15.66 17.22
C GLY A 50 -24.48 -14.16 17.12
N VAL A 51 -24.65 -13.43 18.22
CA VAL A 51 -24.40 -11.98 18.29
C VAL A 51 -22.90 -11.68 18.26
N GLU A 52 -22.08 -12.55 18.84
CA GLU A 52 -20.63 -12.34 18.90
C GLU A 52 -19.99 -12.40 17.51
N ASP A 53 -20.48 -13.27 16.62
CA ASP A 53 -20.02 -13.33 15.23
C ASP A 53 -20.36 -12.05 14.47
N LYS A 54 -21.56 -11.48 14.68
CA LYS A 54 -21.94 -10.19 14.08
C LYS A 54 -21.03 -9.05 14.53
N ILE A 55 -20.68 -9.01 15.82
CA ILE A 55 -19.75 -8.02 16.39
C ILE A 55 -18.36 -8.19 15.78
N LYS A 56 -17.84 -9.43 15.73
CA LYS A 56 -16.54 -9.76 15.12
C LYS A 56 -16.50 -9.35 13.65
N ASN A 57 -17.53 -9.67 12.86
CA ASN A 57 -17.59 -9.32 11.45
C ASN A 57 -17.66 -7.80 11.23
N SER A 58 -18.37 -7.07 12.09
CA SER A 58 -18.37 -5.60 12.06
C SER A 58 -17.00 -5.01 12.39
N LEU A 59 -16.32 -5.55 13.41
CA LEU A 59 -14.95 -5.18 13.75
C LEU A 59 -13.98 -5.47 12.59
N LEU A 60 -14.05 -6.66 12.00
CA LEU A 60 -13.25 -7.06 10.85
C LEU A 60 -13.44 -6.08 9.69
N SER A 61 -14.69 -5.75 9.35
CA SER A 61 -14.99 -4.77 8.30
C SER A 61 -14.35 -3.41 8.58
N MET A 62 -14.46 -2.92 9.82
CA MET A 62 -13.86 -1.65 10.22
C MET A 62 -12.33 -1.67 10.09
N VAL A 63 -11.68 -2.74 10.56
CA VAL A 63 -10.24 -2.93 10.46
C VAL A 63 -9.78 -2.97 9.01
N THR A 64 -10.48 -3.71 8.13
CA THR A 64 -10.14 -3.77 6.70
C THR A 64 -10.35 -2.44 5.98
N ASN A 65 -11.37 -1.67 6.38
CA ASN A 65 -11.61 -0.32 5.84
C ASN A 65 -10.48 0.63 6.24
N ILE A 66 -10.08 0.62 7.53
CA ILE A 66 -8.96 1.44 8.01
C ILE A 66 -7.67 1.04 7.30
N ALA A 67 -7.38 -0.26 7.15
CA ALA A 67 -6.21 -0.75 6.44
C ALA A 67 -6.12 -0.19 5.00
N SER A 68 -7.24 -0.26 4.27
CA SER A 68 -7.34 0.20 2.89
C SER A 68 -7.17 1.71 2.78
N LEU A 69 -7.85 2.45 3.66
CA LEU A 69 -7.79 3.91 3.67
C LEU A 69 -6.40 4.41 4.08
N LEU A 70 -5.77 3.80 5.08
CA LEU A 70 -4.46 4.20 5.57
C LEU A 70 -3.38 4.03 4.49
N LEU A 71 -3.34 2.87 3.82
CA LEU A 71 -2.42 2.64 2.69
C LEU A 71 -2.64 3.67 1.58
N LYS A 72 -3.91 3.89 1.19
CA LYS A 72 -4.26 4.87 0.16
C LYS A 72 -3.78 6.28 0.52
N LEU A 73 -4.08 6.75 1.74
CA LEU A 73 -3.73 8.09 2.18
C LEU A 73 -2.21 8.32 2.14
N ARG A 74 -1.45 7.33 2.60
CA ARG A 74 0.01 7.41 2.66
C ARG A 74 0.63 7.47 1.27
N LEU A 75 0.14 6.66 0.32
CA LEU A 75 0.56 6.73 -1.07
C LEU A 75 0.22 8.07 -1.72
N GLU A 76 -1.00 8.58 -1.53
CA GLU A 76 -1.43 9.88 -2.05
C GLU A 76 -0.54 11.02 -1.54
N LYS A 77 -0.19 10.99 -0.25
CA LYS A 77 0.76 11.94 0.35
C LYS A 77 2.16 11.82 -0.22
N ALA A 78 2.68 10.59 -0.37
CA ALA A 78 4.01 10.35 -0.90
C ALA A 78 4.19 10.95 -2.29
N ILE A 79 3.16 10.79 -3.13
CA ILE A 79 3.10 11.38 -4.47
C ILE A 79 3.02 12.91 -4.41
N SER A 80 2.18 13.46 -3.52
CA SER A 80 1.88 14.90 -3.51
C SER A 80 2.97 15.77 -2.88
N THR A 81 3.64 15.27 -1.86
CA THR A 81 4.59 16.06 -1.06
C THR A 81 6.04 15.89 -1.51
N GLY A 82 6.33 14.90 -2.37
CA GLY A 82 7.71 14.48 -2.64
C GLY A 82 8.45 14.07 -1.37
N SER A 83 7.72 13.65 -0.33
CA SER A 83 8.18 13.45 1.06
C SER A 83 9.44 12.59 1.13
N ASP A 84 10.22 12.86 2.18
CA ASP A 84 11.36 12.05 2.60
C ASP A 84 10.99 10.58 2.59
N GLN A 85 11.55 9.83 1.63
CA GLN A 85 11.38 8.39 1.43
C GLN A 85 11.73 7.55 2.68
N SER A 86 12.34 8.18 3.69
CA SER A 86 12.75 7.56 4.95
C SER A 86 11.58 7.09 5.84
N THR A 87 10.39 7.67 5.67
CA THR A 87 9.19 7.31 6.47
C THR A 87 8.28 6.29 5.80
N LEU A 88 8.58 5.93 4.55
CA LEU A 88 7.84 4.93 3.79
C LEU A 88 8.27 3.53 4.16
N LEU A 89 7.28 2.65 4.24
CA LEU A 89 7.47 1.21 4.40
C LEU A 89 7.85 0.59 3.05
N ASP A 90 8.46 -0.60 3.09
CA ASP A 90 9.02 -1.22 1.89
C ASP A 90 7.92 -1.66 0.91
N GLU A 91 6.74 -2.04 1.41
CA GLU A 91 5.56 -2.31 0.59
C GLU A 91 5.05 -1.05 -0.13
N GLU A 92 5.17 0.13 0.50
CA GLU A 92 4.79 1.41 -0.11
C GLU A 92 5.79 1.82 -1.19
N LYS A 93 7.09 1.66 -0.91
CA LYS A 93 8.16 1.89 -1.89
C LYS A 93 8.00 0.97 -3.10
N TYR A 94 7.71 -0.31 -2.89
CA TYR A 94 7.46 -1.27 -3.95
C TYR A 94 6.36 -0.79 -4.92
N ILE A 95 5.26 -0.25 -4.38
CA ILE A 95 4.16 0.31 -5.19
C ILE A 95 4.61 1.57 -5.95
N LEU A 96 5.29 2.50 -5.27
CA LEU A 96 5.72 3.77 -5.87
C LEU A 96 6.80 3.57 -6.94
N ASP A 97 7.73 2.64 -6.73
CA ASP A 97 8.76 2.26 -7.71
C ASP A 97 8.10 1.66 -8.95
N SER A 98 7.10 0.81 -8.78
CA SER A 98 6.30 0.25 -9.88
C SER A 98 5.55 1.34 -10.65
N GLN A 99 4.99 2.34 -9.96
CA GLN A 99 4.33 3.48 -10.58
C GLN A 99 5.31 4.34 -11.38
N LYS A 100 6.51 4.58 -10.84
CA LYS A 100 7.57 5.31 -11.54
C LYS A 100 8.02 4.58 -12.80
N GLU A 101 8.25 3.27 -12.71
CA GLU A 101 8.60 2.45 -13.88
C GLU A 101 7.50 2.49 -14.95
N MET A 102 6.23 2.46 -14.54
CA MET A 102 5.11 2.62 -15.47
C MET A 102 5.15 3.97 -16.20
N GLU A 103 5.42 5.07 -15.51
CA GLU A 103 5.54 6.40 -16.15
C GLU A 103 6.74 6.47 -17.10
N GLU A 104 7.90 5.92 -16.71
CA GLU A 104 9.07 5.84 -17.59
C GLU A 104 8.77 5.04 -18.87
N ARG A 105 8.03 3.93 -18.75
CA ARG A 105 7.57 3.14 -19.89
C ARG A 105 6.61 3.93 -20.80
N LYS A 106 5.71 4.74 -20.23
CA LYS A 106 4.82 5.64 -21.00
C LYS A 106 5.62 6.69 -21.77
N ASP A 107 6.61 7.31 -21.14
CA ASP A 107 7.45 8.33 -21.77
C ASP A 107 8.26 7.77 -22.94
N ILE A 108 8.80 6.55 -22.81
CA ILE A 108 9.49 5.87 -23.90
C ILE A 108 8.54 5.67 -25.09
N ILE A 109 7.33 5.16 -24.85
CA ILE A 109 6.33 4.94 -25.91
C ILE A 109 5.95 6.28 -26.56
N LEU A 110 5.65 7.29 -25.77
CA LEU A 110 5.26 8.61 -26.26
C LEU A 110 6.38 9.24 -27.11
N SER A 111 7.63 9.14 -26.68
CA SER A 111 8.78 9.63 -27.44
C SER A 111 8.95 8.90 -28.79
N GLY A 112 8.69 7.58 -28.83
CA GLY A 112 8.70 6.79 -30.06
C GLY A 112 7.64 7.24 -31.05
N ILE A 113 6.44 7.54 -30.56
CA ILE A 113 5.32 8.08 -31.37
C ILE A 113 5.68 9.46 -31.92
N LEU A 114 6.04 10.40 -31.04
CA LEU A 114 6.29 11.80 -31.43
C LEU A 114 7.51 11.95 -32.35
N SER A 115 8.51 11.08 -32.21
CA SER A 115 9.69 11.09 -33.08
C SER A 115 9.51 10.33 -34.40
N GLY A 116 8.37 9.64 -34.59
CA GLY A 116 8.13 8.78 -35.76
C GLY A 116 9.04 7.54 -35.83
N LYS A 117 9.75 7.19 -34.75
CA LYS A 117 10.71 6.07 -34.72
C LYS A 117 10.01 4.75 -34.38
N THR A 118 9.41 4.12 -35.40
CA THR A 118 8.69 2.84 -35.27
C THR A 118 9.53 1.71 -34.66
N LYS A 119 10.84 1.65 -34.97
CA LYS A 119 11.78 0.66 -34.41
C LYS A 119 11.92 0.74 -32.89
N LEU A 120 11.77 1.93 -32.30
CA LEU A 120 11.79 2.09 -30.84
C LEU A 120 10.57 1.42 -30.22
N LEU A 121 9.38 1.61 -30.81
CA LEU A 121 8.14 0.96 -30.38
C LEU A 121 8.22 -0.56 -30.50
N GLU A 122 8.74 -1.07 -31.62
CA GLU A 122 8.94 -2.51 -31.83
C GLU A 122 9.91 -3.15 -30.82
N SER A 123 10.85 -2.39 -30.26
CA SER A 123 11.78 -2.89 -29.25
C SER A 123 11.15 -2.97 -27.84
N THR A 124 10.18 -2.10 -27.54
CA THR A 124 9.48 -2.11 -26.24
C THR A 124 8.57 -3.33 -26.04
N THR A 125 8.03 -3.90 -27.12
CA THR A 125 7.15 -5.09 -27.08
C THR A 125 7.89 -6.42 -27.09
N LYS A 126 9.15 -6.46 -27.56
CA LYS A 126 9.94 -7.71 -27.63
C LYS A 126 10.62 -8.11 -26.31
N ASN A 127 10.78 -7.17 -25.38
CA ASN A 127 11.37 -7.42 -24.06
C ASN A 127 10.36 -8.03 -23.06
N GLN A 128 9.09 -8.21 -23.43
CA GLN A 128 8.05 -8.84 -22.62
C GLN A 128 7.91 -10.35 -22.88
N LYS A 129 9.02 -11.10 -23.02
CA LYS A 129 8.89 -12.57 -23.10
C LYS A 129 8.27 -13.09 -21.80
N PRO A 130 7.30 -14.03 -21.87
CA PRO A 130 6.63 -14.54 -20.69
C PRO A 130 7.66 -15.21 -19.78
N GLN A 131 7.58 -14.88 -18.50
CA GLN A 131 8.16 -15.68 -17.44
C GLN A 131 7.28 -16.94 -17.39
N ASP A 132 7.76 -18.03 -17.98
CA ASP A 132 7.09 -19.33 -17.90
C ASP A 132 7.03 -19.75 -16.42
N ASP A 133 5.82 -20.02 -15.92
CA ASP A 133 5.55 -20.70 -14.64
C ASP A 133 5.98 -22.18 -14.70
#